data_AF-A0AAV0LHL7-F1
#
_entry.id   AF-A0AAV0LHL7-F1
#
_cell.length_a   1.000
_cell.length_b   1.000
_cell.length_c   1.000
_cell.angle_alpha   90.00
_cell.angle_beta   90.00
_cell.angle_gamma   90.00
#
_symmetry.space_group_name_H-M   'P 1'
#
loop_
_entity.id
_entity.type
_entity.pdbx_description
1 polymer ?
#
loop_
_entity_poly.entity_id
_entity_poly.type
_entity_poly.pdbx_seq_one_letter_code
_entity_poly.pdbx_strand_id
1 'polypeptide(L)' 'MHFHDCFVNGCDGSVLLDDTASFTGEKNARPNQNSLLGFEVIDTIKTRVERACNATVSCADILALAARDGVALV' A
#
# COMPACT_ATOMS: atom_id res chain seq x y z
N MET A 1 -4.91 -4.41 -4.00
CA MET A 1 -3.89 -3.38 -3.71
C MET A 1 -2.52 -3.78 -4.24
N HIS A 2 -1.86 -4.83 -3.72
CA HIS A 2 -0.52 -5.24 -4.17
C HIS A 2 -0.37 -5.44 -5.69
N PHE A 3 -1.39 -6.02 -6.36
CA PHE A 3 -1.41 -6.11 -7.83
C PHE A 3 -1.26 -4.74 -8.52
N HIS A 4 -1.97 -3.71 -8.04
CA HIS A 4 -1.94 -2.37 -8.64
C HIS A 4 -0.62 -1.66 -8.39
N ASP A 5 -0.05 -1.83 -7.19
CA ASP A 5 1.30 -1.35 -6.86
C ASP A 5 2.32 -1.92 -7.85
N CYS A 6 2.39 -3.24 -7.97
CA CYS A 6 3.37 -3.90 -8.82
C CYS A 6 3.23 -3.61 -10.32
N PHE A 7 2.05 -3.22 -10.79
CA PHE A 7 1.80 -2.97 -12.22
C PHE A 7 2.23 -1.57 -12.67
N VAL A 8 2.39 -0.62 -11.75
CA VAL A 8 2.83 0.74 -12.06
C VAL A 8 4.19 0.94 -11.43
N ASN A 9 5.23 1.04 -12.25
CA ASN A 9 6.61 1.24 -11.79
C ASN A 9 7.21 0.18 -10.82
N GLY A 10 6.50 -0.92 -10.57
CA GLY A 10 6.96 -2.03 -9.73
C GLY A 10 6.42 -1.95 -8.30
N CYS A 11 6.69 -2.97 -7.49
CA CYS A 11 6.15 -3.05 -6.13
C CYS A 11 6.94 -2.13 -5.18
N ASP A 12 6.72 -0.82 -5.28
CA ASP A 12 7.49 0.21 -4.58
C ASP A 12 6.67 0.97 -3.51
N GLY A 13 5.39 0.62 -3.34
CA GLY A 13 4.48 1.27 -2.40
C GLY A 13 3.95 2.62 -2.89
N SER A 14 4.23 3.02 -4.14
CA SER A 14 3.77 4.27 -4.74
C SER A 14 2.24 4.41 -4.73
N VAL A 15 1.51 3.29 -4.84
CA VAL A 15 0.03 3.28 -4.80
C VAL A 15 -0.55 3.82 -3.47
N LEU A 16 0.27 3.87 -2.42
CA LEU A 16 -0.12 4.34 -1.08
C LEU A 16 -0.02 5.85 -0.92
N LEU A 17 0.67 6.55 -1.82
CA LEU A 17 0.92 7.97 -1.70
C LEU A 17 -0.34 8.79 -2.02
N ASP A 18 -0.66 9.73 -1.14
CA ASP A 18 -1.71 10.72 -1.37
C ASP A 18 -1.21 11.86 -2.28
N ASP A 19 -2.16 12.52 -2.94
CA ASP A 19 -1.88 13.74 -3.70
C ASP A 19 -1.29 14.83 -2.79
N THR A 20 -0.34 15.58 -3.32
CA THR A 20 0.21 16.79 -2.71
C THR A 20 0.19 17.94 -3.72
N ALA A 21 0.56 19.15 -3.29
CA ALA A 21 0.61 20.31 -4.20
C ALA A 21 1.57 20.15 -5.39
N SER A 22 2.57 19.28 -5.29
CA SER A 22 3.59 19.07 -6.33
C SER A 22 3.62 17.64 -6.88
N PHE A 23 2.70 16.77 -6.47
CA PHE A 23 2.68 15.37 -6.85
C PHE A 23 1.25 14.84 -6.91
N THR A 24 0.90 14.20 -8.02
CA THR A 24 -0.34 13.44 -8.16
C THR A 24 -0.02 11.97 -7.95
N GLY A 25 -0.56 11.40 -6.89
CA GLY A 25 -0.45 10.00 -6.56
C GLY A 25 -1.40 9.12 -7.38
N GLU A 26 -1.33 7.83 -7.14
CA GLU A 26 -2.00 6.85 -7.97
C GLU A 26 -3.43 6.55 -7.52
N LYS A 27 -3.80 6.92 -6.29
CA LYS A 27 -5.12 6.61 -5.71
C LYS A 27 -6.28 7.15 -6.55
N ASN A 28 -6.07 8.29 -7.21
CA ASN A 28 -7.06 8.95 -8.06
C ASN A 28 -6.97 8.56 -9.54
N ALA A 29 -6.06 7.64 -9.92
CA ALA A 29 -6.03 7.11 -11.28
C ALA A 29 -7.35 6.38 -11.60
N ARG A 30 -7.79 6.42 -12.86
CA ARG A 30 -9.04 5.79 -13.32
C ARG A 30 -9.26 4.34 -12.84
N PRO A 31 -8.28 3.43 -12.82
CA PRO A 31 -8.50 2.07 -12.31
C PRO A 31 -8.59 1.97 -10.77
N ASN A 32 -8.15 3.00 -10.05
CA ASN A 32 -8.01 3.00 -8.59
C ASN A 32 -9.12 3.80 -7.90
N GLN A 33 -9.54 4.91 -8.50
CA GLN A 33 -10.52 5.83 -7.94
C GLN A 33 -11.86 5.11 -7.72
N ASN A 34 -12.36 5.15 -6.47
CA ASN A 34 -13.59 4.46 -6.04
C ASN A 34 -13.57 2.93 -6.28
N SER A 35 -12.39 2.32 -6.38
CA SER A 35 -12.19 0.89 -6.69
C SER A 35 -11.25 0.23 -5.70
N LEU A 36 -10.03 0.76 -5.53
CA LEU A 36 -9.10 0.28 -4.49
C LEU A 36 -9.59 0.71 -3.11
N LEU A 37 -9.56 -0.24 -2.17
CA LEU A 37 -10.00 -0.10 -0.78
C LEU A 37 -8.94 -0.67 0.18
N GLY A 38 -9.07 -0.38 1.48
CA GLY A 38 -8.25 -0.97 2.54
C GLY A 38 -6.96 -0.22 2.86
N PHE A 39 -6.84 1.05 2.48
CA PHE A 39 -5.68 1.89 2.80
C PHE A 39 -5.50 2.06 4.31
N GLU A 40 -6.61 2.24 5.03
CA GLU A 40 -6.65 2.37 6.49
C GLU A 40 -6.17 1.11 7.24
N VAL A 41 -6.33 -0.06 6.61
CA VAL A 41 -5.80 -1.33 7.14
C VAL A 41 -4.29 -1.35 7.02
N ILE A 42 -3.74 -0.90 5.88
CA ILE A 42 -2.29 -0.78 5.69
C ILE A 42 -1.69 0.24 6.67
N ASP A 43 -2.34 1.39 6.89
CA ASP A 43 -1.90 2.38 7.88
C ASP A 43 -1.84 1.80 9.30
N THR A 44 -2.84 0.99 9.65
CA THR A 44 -2.88 0.30 10.95
C THR A 44 -1.75 -0.72 11.07
N ILE A 45 -1.48 -1.51 10.03
CA ILE A 45 -0.37 -2.46 10.01
C ILE A 45 0.95 -1.70 10.15
N LYS A 46 1.18 -0.67 9.33
CA LYS A 46 2.40 0.14 9.37
C LYS A 46 2.62 0.75 10.75
N THR A 47 1.57 1.33 11.35
CA THR A 47 1.65 1.90 12.70
C THR A 47 2.08 0.87 13.75
N ARG A 48 1.55 -0.36 13.68
CA ARG A 48 1.93 -1.43 14.62
C ARG A 48 3.33 -1.95 14.38
N VAL A 49 3.72 -2.10 13.11
CA VAL A 49 5.07 -2.54 12.71
C VAL A 49 6.11 -1.51 13.13
N GLU A 50 5.87 -0.21 12.94
CA GLU A 50 6.79 0.85 13.38
C GLU A 50 6.97 0.90 14.90
N ARG A 51 5.92 0.57 15.67
CA ARG A 51 6.03 0.44 17.13
C ARG A 51 6.91 -0.74 17.56
N ALA A 52 6.94 -1.81 16.78
CA ALA A 52 7.73 -3.00 17.07
C ALA A 52 9.18 -2.88 16.56
N CYS A 53 9.35 -2.33 15.36
CA CYS A 53 10.62 -2.19 14.66
C CYS A 53 10.61 -0.91 13.80
N ASN A 54 10.93 0.22 14.43
CA ASN A 54 10.94 1.53 13.81
C ASN A 54 11.84 1.59 12.57
N ALA A 55 11.35 2.22 11.50
CA ALA A 55 12.01 2.45 10.21
C ALA A 55 12.67 1.20 9.58
N THR A 56 12.16 0.01 9.88
CA THR A 56 12.79 -1.26 9.44
C THR A 56 12.07 -1.89 8.26
N VAL A 57 10.73 -1.93 8.27
CA VAL A 57 9.94 -2.62 7.25
C VAL A 57 9.37 -1.60 6.26
N SER A 58 9.62 -1.79 4.97
CA SER A 58 9.11 -0.89 3.93
C SER A 58 7.59 -1.03 3.75
N CYS A 59 6.95 0.00 3.21
CA CYS A 59 5.52 -0.07 2.89
C CYS A 59 5.24 -1.08 1.76
N ALA A 60 6.15 -1.22 0.80
CA ALA A 60 6.08 -2.22 -0.25
C ALA A 60 6.07 -3.65 0.31
N ASP A 61 6.95 -3.95 1.28
CA ASP A 61 6.98 -5.27 1.93
C ASP A 61 5.71 -5.55 2.72
N ILE A 62 5.13 -4.53 3.37
CA ILE A 62 3.83 -4.66 4.04
C ILE A 62 2.74 -5.04 3.04
N LEU A 63 2.71 -4.44 1.84
CA LEU A 63 1.74 -4.80 0.80
C LEU A 63 1.91 -6.24 0.33
N ALA A 64 3.15 -6.68 0.12
CA ALA A 64 3.46 -8.04 -0.30
C ALA A 64 3.03 -9.07 0.76
N LEU A 65 3.36 -8.83 2.03
CA LEU A 65 3.00 -9.71 3.15
C LEU A 65 1.49 -9.72 3.38
N ALA A 66 0.84 -8.55 3.35
CA ALA A 66 -0.62 -8.46 3.50
C ALA A 66 -1.35 -9.19 2.37
N ALA A 67 -0.86 -9.12 1.12
CA ALA A 67 -1.44 -9.87 0.01
C ALA A 67 -1.24 -11.38 0.17
N ARG A 68 -0.04 -11.82 0.55
CA ARG A 68 0.28 -13.24 0.82
C ARG A 68 -0.63 -13.80 1.91
N ASP A 69 -0.70 -13.13 3.05
CA ASP A 69 -1.48 -13.62 4.19
C ASP A 69 -2.98 -13.50 3.92
N GLY A 70 -3.42 -12.46 3.20
CA GLY A 70 -4.81 -12.33 2.77
C GLY A 70 -5.28 -13.49 1.88
N VAL A 71 -4.43 -14.01 0.98
CA VAL A 71 -4.71 -15.21 0.19
C VAL A 71 -4.75 -16.48 1.04
N ALA A 72 -3.95 -16.55 2.11
CA ALA A 72 -3.93 -17.73 2.99
C ALA A 72 -5.10 -17.79 3.98
N LEU A 73 -5.76 -16.66 4.25
CA LEU A 73 -6.85 -16.54 5.23
C LEU A 73 -8.25 -16.67 4.62
N VAL A 74 -8.36 -16.88 3.31
CA VAL A 74 -9.61 -17.16 2.59
C VAL A 74 -9.85 -18.65 2.40
#